data_AF-A0A968D6A4-F1
#
_entry.id   AF-A0A968D6A4-F1
#
_cell.length_a   1.000
_cell.length_b   1.000
_cell.length_c   1.000
_cell.angle_alpha   90.00
_cell.angle_beta   90.00
_cell.angle_gamma   90.00
#
_symmetry.space_group_name_H-M   'P 1'
#
loop_
_entity.id
_entity.type
_entity.pdbx_description
1 polymer ?
#
loop_
_entity_poly.entity_id
_entity_poly.type
_entity_poly.pdbx_seq_one_letter_code
_entity_poly.pdbx_strand_id
1 'polypeptide(L)' 'IYGFFEDVKSQFYKVHMRVLYSRYRGYSRCPECEGYRVRKDALYVKVNGQHIGQVTEMTIGHAREFFENLELSEF' A
#
# COMPACT_ATOMS: atom_id res chain seq x y z
N ILE A 1 -19.98 -20.29 -4.09
CA ILE A 1 -19.58 -18.89 -4.38
C ILE A 1 -18.18 -18.85 -5.03
N TYR A 2 -17.15 -19.50 -4.47
CA TYR A 2 -15.79 -19.47 -5.03
C TYR A 2 -15.64 -20.12 -6.42
N GLY A 3 -16.35 -21.22 -6.71
CA GLY A 3 -16.25 -21.93 -8.01
C GLY A 3 -16.60 -21.08 -9.23
N PHE A 4 -17.63 -20.22 -9.12
CA PHE A 4 -18.01 -19.32 -10.22
C PHE A 4 -16.86 -18.39 -10.65
N PHE A 5 -16.11 -17.84 -9.70
CA PHE A 5 -15.02 -16.93 -10.02
C PHE A 5 -13.78 -17.66 -10.57
N GLU A 6 -13.59 -18.94 -10.25
CA GLU A 6 -12.56 -19.76 -10.87
C GLU A 6 -12.90 -20.04 -12.35
N ASP A 7 -14.16 -20.33 -12.65
CA ASP A 7 -14.62 -20.48 -14.04
C ASP A 7 -14.44 -19.17 -14.84
N VAL A 8 -14.78 -18.02 -14.25
CA VAL A 8 -14.57 -16.69 -14.86
C VAL A 8 -13.09 -16.43 -15.14
N LYS A 9 -12.19 -16.79 -14.21
CA LYS A 9 -10.72 -16.65 -14.38
C LYS A 9 -10.18 -17.51 -15.52
N SER A 10 -10.68 -18.75 -15.67
CA SER A 10 -10.26 -19.65 -16.76
C SER A 10 -10.51 -19.06 -18.16
N GLN A 11 -11.43 -18.08 -18.26
CA GLN A 11 -11.83 -17.45 -19.51
C GLN A 11 -11.30 -16.01 -19.67
N PHE A 12 -10.27 -15.59 -18.94
CA PHE A 12 -9.67 -14.24 -19.00
C PHE A 12 -9.09 -13.84 -20.37
N TYR A 13 -8.92 -14.78 -21.30
CA TYR A 13 -8.63 -14.47 -22.70
C TYR A 13 -9.77 -13.67 -23.36
N LYS A 14 -11.01 -13.80 -22.88
CA LYS A 14 -12.18 -13.01 -23.32
C LYS A 14 -12.24 -11.68 -22.56
N VAL A 15 -12.29 -10.56 -23.29
CA VAL A 15 -12.31 -9.21 -22.69
C VAL A 15 -13.48 -9.01 -21.72
N HIS A 16 -14.70 -9.44 -22.08
CA HIS A 16 -15.89 -9.28 -21.24
C HIS A 16 -15.76 -10.02 -19.90
N MET A 17 -15.00 -11.12 -19.84
CA MET A 17 -14.74 -11.85 -18.58
C MET A 17 -13.84 -11.04 -17.64
N ARG A 18 -12.83 -10.34 -18.18
CA ARG A 18 -12.00 -9.41 -17.38
C ARG A 18 -12.81 -8.23 -16.86
N VAL A 19 -13.69 -7.67 -17.70
CA VAL A 19 -14.59 -6.57 -17.32
C VAL A 19 -15.57 -7.03 -16.23
N LEU A 20 -16.16 -8.23 -16.37
CA LEU A 20 -17.04 -8.82 -15.37
C LEU A 20 -16.31 -8.98 -14.03
N TYR A 21 -15.15 -9.63 -14.02
CA TYR A 21 -14.34 -9.82 -12.82
C TYR A 21 -13.98 -8.47 -12.14
N SER A 22 -13.69 -7.44 -12.95
CA SER A 22 -13.36 -6.11 -12.42
C SER A 22 -14.49 -5.45 -11.64
N ARG A 23 -15.76 -5.80 -11.90
CA ARG A 23 -16.91 -5.24 -11.17
C ARG A 23 -17.07 -5.83 -9.77
N TYR A 24 -16.48 -6.99 -9.50
CA TYR A 24 -16.62 -7.72 -8.24
C TYR A 24 -15.34 -7.74 -7.39
N ARG A 25 -14.26 -7.09 -7.84
CA ARG A 25 -13.04 -6.89 -7.04
C ARG A 25 -13.11 -5.56 -6.28
N GLY A 26 -12.71 -5.60 -5.01
CA GLY A 26 -12.50 -4.39 -4.19
C GLY A 26 -11.02 -4.10 -3.99
N TYR A 27 -10.73 -2.93 -3.41
CA TYR A 27 -9.41 -2.65 -2.85
C TYR A 27 -9.35 -3.21 -1.43
N SER A 28 -8.32 -3.99 -1.14
CA SER A 28 -8.00 -4.45 0.21
C SER A 28 -6.59 -3.99 0.59
N ARG A 29 -6.35 -3.75 1.88
CA ARG A 29 -4.99 -3.52 2.37
C ARG A 29 -4.16 -4.78 2.15
N CYS A 30 -2.94 -4.59 1.65
CA CYS A 30 -2.00 -5.69 1.51
C CYS A 30 -1.59 -6.17 2.91
N PRO A 31 -1.70 -7.47 3.25
CA PRO A 31 -1.32 -7.97 4.57
C PRO A 31 0.20 -7.91 4.81
N GLU A 32 1.00 -7.81 3.75
CA GLU A 32 2.45 -7.86 3.86
C GLU A 32 3.10 -6.49 4.12
N CYS A 33 2.60 -5.45 3.45
CA CYS A 33 3.11 -4.07 3.58
C CYS A 33 2.11 -3.13 4.25
N GLU A 34 0.97 -3.64 4.70
CA GLU A 34 -0.12 -2.92 5.38
C GLU A 34 -0.74 -1.75 4.59
N GLY A 35 -0.33 -1.56 3.34
CA GLY A 35 -0.73 -0.41 2.50
C GLY A 35 0.41 0.57 2.20
N TYR A 36 1.59 0.41 2.80
CA TYR A 36 2.75 1.29 2.62
C TYR A 36 3.47 1.14 1.28
N ARG A 37 3.19 0.07 0.52
CA ARG A 37 3.72 -0.17 -0.85
C ARG A 37 5.25 -0.21 -0.97
N VAL A 38 5.95 -0.41 0.14
CA VAL A 38 7.41 -0.59 0.19
C VAL A 38 7.77 -1.98 0.71
N ARG A 39 9.00 -2.43 0.44
CA ARG A 39 9.55 -3.67 1.02
C ARG A 39 9.63 -3.53 2.54
N LYS A 40 9.50 -4.65 3.26
CA LYS A 40 9.64 -4.69 4.73
C LYS A 40 10.96 -4.10 5.21
N ASP A 41 12.04 -4.33 4.48
CA ASP A 41 13.36 -3.80 4.81
C ASP A 41 13.40 -2.26 4.88
N ALA A 42 12.60 -1.60 4.04
CA ALA A 42 12.50 -0.13 4.04
C ALA A 42 11.72 0.39 5.26
N LEU A 43 10.85 -0.43 5.87
CA LEU A 43 10.12 -0.07 7.08
C LEU A 43 10.98 -0.17 8.35
N TYR A 44 12.12 -0.87 8.29
CA TYR A 44 13.06 -0.93 9.40
C TYR A 44 13.90 0.34 9.53
N VAL A 45 14.07 1.09 8.44
CA VAL A 45 14.78 2.37 8.47
C VAL A 45 13.87 3.41 9.09
N LYS A 46 14.29 3.94 10.25
CA LYS A 46 13.55 4.95 10.99
C LYS A 46 14.36 6.24 11.08
N VAL A 47 13.67 7.34 10.83
CA VAL A 47 14.16 8.70 11.02
C VAL A 47 13.32 9.32 12.13
N ASN A 48 13.97 9.76 13.20
CA ASN A 48 13.29 10.30 14.39
C ASN A 48 12.16 9.36 14.90
N GLY A 49 12.43 8.06 14.95
CA GLY A 49 11.49 7.03 15.42
C GLY A 49 10.40 6.61 14.43
N GLN A 50 10.25 7.28 13.28
CA GLN A 50 9.21 7.00 12.27
C GLN A 50 9.83 6.39 11.00
N HIS A 51 9.15 5.42 10.38
CA HIS A 51 9.56 4.90 9.07
C HIS A 51 8.89 5.65 7.91
N ILE A 52 9.39 5.47 6.70
CA ILE A 52 8.90 6.20 5.51
C ILE A 52 7.38 6.07 5.29
N GLY A 53 6.82 4.87 5.49
CA GLY A 53 5.38 4.65 5.39
C GLY A 53 4.52 5.48 6.36
N GLN A 54 4.98 5.69 7.60
CA GLN A 54 4.25 6.50 8.57
C GLN A 54 4.25 7.97 8.16
N VAL A 55 5.39 8.48 7.69
CA VAL A 55 5.53 9.87 7.24
C VAL A 55 4.63 10.14 6.03
N THR A 56 4.45 9.18 5.12
CA THR A 56 3.56 9.34 3.95
C THR A 56 2.07 9.24 4.27
N GLU A 57 1.69 8.66 5.42
CA GLU A 57 0.30 8.66 5.90
C GLU A 57 -0.07 9.94 6.68
N MET A 58 0.91 10.76 7.05
CA MET A 58 0.66 12.02 7.77
C MET A 58 -0.11 13.03 6.91
N THR A 59 -0.89 13.88 7.57
CA THR A 59 -1.41 15.09 6.94
C THR A 59 -0.26 16.03 6.61
N ILE A 60 -0.48 16.95 5.66
CA ILE A 60 0.54 17.94 5.27
C ILE A 60 1.03 18.76 6.49
N GLY A 61 0.12 19.10 7.41
CA GLY A 61 0.46 19.83 8.64
C GLY A 61 1.40 19.05 9.56
N HIS A 62 1.07 17.79 9.88
CA HIS A 62 1.92 16.94 10.71
C HIS A 62 3.24 16.60 10.02
N ALA A 63 3.23 16.39 8.70
CA ALA A 63 4.46 16.17 7.94
C ALA A 63 5.38 17.39 8.03
N ARG A 64 4.84 18.61 7.91
CA ARG A 64 5.61 19.85 8.08
C ARG A 64 6.23 19.92 9.48
N GLU A 65 5.43 19.71 10.53
CA GLU A 65 5.92 19.72 11.92
C GLU A 65 6.99 18.64 12.15
N PHE A 66 6.85 17.47 11.55
CA PHE A 66 7.85 16.40 11.62
C PHE A 66 9.19 16.84 11.04
N PHE A 67 9.18 17.47 9.86
CA PHE A 67 10.41 17.93 9.20
C PHE A 67 11.01 19.19 9.83
N GLU A 68 10.19 20.08 10.41
CA GLU A 68 10.66 21.29 11.11
C GLU A 68 11.40 20.94 12.41
N ASN A 69 10.94 19.92 13.13
CA ASN A 69 11.55 19.46 14.39
C ASN A 69 12.55 18.30 14.20
N LEU A 70 12.95 18.02 12.96
CA LEU A 70 13.86 16.93 12.66
C LEU A 70 15.31 17.32 12.99
N GLU A 71 15.83 16.78 14.08
CA GLU A 71 17.24 16.91 14.43
C GLU A 71 18.07 15.83 13.73
N LEU A 72 19.05 16.26 12.94
CA LEU A 72 20.02 15.39 12.28
C LEU A 72 21.39 15.71 12.88
N SER A 73 22.12 14.66 13.31
CA SER A 73 23.52 14.84 13.69
C SER A 73 24.33 15.19 12.44
N GLU A 74 25.18 16.21 12.51
CA GLU A 74 26.33 16.29 11.61
C GLU A 74 27.23 15.09 11.93
N PHE A 75 27.61 14.36 10.88
CA PHE A 75 28.36 13.11 10.93
C PHE A 75 29.60 13.17 11.82
#